data_AF-A0A1M6XTC5-F1
#
_entry.id   AF-A0A1M6XTC5-F1
#
_cell.length_a   1.000
_cell.length_b   1.000
_cell.length_c   1.000
_cell.angle_alpha   90.00
_cell.angle_beta   90.00
_cell.angle_gamma   90.00
#
_symmetry.space_group_name_H-M   'P 1'
#
loop_
_entity.id
_entity.type
_entity.pdbx_description
1 polymer ?
#
loop_
_entity_poly.entity_id
_entity_poly.type
_entity_poly.pdbx_seq_one_letter_code
_entity_poly.pdbx_strand_id
1 'polypeptide(L)'
;MKKLACIIVLIQCGFMTAQTKTMVTMYGEKVQINPNSLATANNGLTATNGNVQLGGSLVQPTTLATSTTNTLALSGLQSSVSEADNLIVADPTTGVLRTTSNSSVTGMRNIIRKTSNYTITPATDNVILVDAASNNVIITVPSGVVTGREFTIKRVDTSTNDVTIAFGGASGTVDETDTFISVGNKVTYRIINSGNDKWQTISRF
;
A
#
# COMPACT_ATOMS: atom_id res chain seq x y z
N MET A 1 12.44 -84.10 33.45
CA MET A 1 11.23 -83.23 33.51
C MET A 1 11.49 -81.85 34.11
N LYS A 2 12.19 -81.72 35.25
CA LYS A 2 12.43 -80.42 35.90
C LYS A 2 13.21 -79.38 35.06
N LYS A 3 14.21 -79.81 34.29
CA LYS A 3 15.01 -78.91 33.41
C LYS A 3 14.21 -78.35 32.22
N LEU A 4 13.28 -79.13 31.66
CA LEU A 4 12.45 -78.72 30.52
C LEU A 4 11.34 -77.76 30.97
N ALA A 5 10.73 -78.00 32.13
CA ALA A 5 9.75 -77.09 32.73
C ALA A 5 10.37 -75.72 33.05
N CYS A 6 11.59 -75.69 33.60
CA CYS A 6 12.32 -74.44 33.85
C CYS A 6 12.60 -73.65 32.57
N ILE A 7 12.99 -74.32 31.48
CA ILE A 7 13.24 -73.67 30.18
C ILE A 7 11.95 -73.08 29.59
N ILE A 8 10.82 -73.81 29.67
CA ILE A 8 9.53 -73.32 29.17
C ILE A 8 9.05 -72.10 29.97
N VAL A 9 9.20 -72.13 31.30
CA VAL A 9 8.85 -71.00 32.17
C VAL A 9 9.76 -69.80 31.90
N LEU A 10 11.07 -70.01 31.76
CA LEU A 10 12.01 -68.92 31.43
C LEU A 10 11.72 -68.30 30.05
N ILE A 11 11.35 -69.11 29.06
CA ILE A 11 10.93 -68.63 27.74
C ILE A 11 9.65 -67.78 27.85
N GLN A 12 8.62 -68.25 28.56
CA GLN A 12 7.38 -67.48 28.78
C GLN A 12 7.63 -66.17 29.56
N CYS A 13 8.48 -66.20 30.59
CA CYS A 13 8.84 -65.02 31.37
C CYS A 13 9.61 -63.98 30.52
N GLY A 14 10.53 -64.43 29.66
CA GLY A 14 11.29 -63.54 28.77
C GLY A 14 10.42 -62.79 27.76
N PHE A 15 9.39 -63.44 27.22
CA PHE A 15 8.41 -62.80 26.32
C PHE A 15 7.55 -61.73 27.01
N MET A 16 7.29 -61.85 28.32
CA MET A 16 6.52 -60.85 29.07
C MET A 16 7.36 -59.62 29.47
N THR A 17 8.67 -59.77 29.64
CA THR A 17 9.57 -58.67 30.04
C THR A 17 10.05 -57.78 28.89
N ALA A 18 9.80 -58.15 27.63
CA ALA A 18 10.26 -57.43 26.45
C ALA A 18 9.16 -56.60 25.74
N GLN A 19 8.01 -56.39 26.38
CA GLN A 19 6.94 -55.57 25.79
C GLN A 19 7.14 -54.08 26.08
N THR A 20 7.67 -53.35 25.11
CA THR A 20 7.36 -51.93 24.98
C THR A 20 5.85 -51.77 24.84
N LYS A 21 5.22 -50.94 25.68
CA LYS A 21 3.77 -50.70 25.68
C LYS A 21 3.31 -50.20 24.30
N THR A 22 2.73 -51.09 23.48
CA THR A 22 2.07 -50.74 22.22
C THR A 22 0.60 -51.10 22.30
N MET A 23 -0.28 -50.18 21.90
CA MET A 23 -1.71 -50.49 21.73
C MET A 23 -1.86 -51.46 20.55
N VAL A 24 -2.63 -52.53 20.73
CA VAL A 24 -2.89 -53.55 19.70
C VAL A 24 -4.40 -53.74 19.52
N THR A 25 -4.83 -54.16 18.33
CA THR A 25 -6.21 -54.57 18.09
C THR A 25 -6.49 -55.91 18.78
N MET A 26 -7.76 -56.33 18.88
CA MET A 26 -8.14 -57.65 19.41
C MET A 26 -7.54 -58.83 18.61
N TYR A 27 -7.01 -58.57 17.42
CA TYR A 27 -6.35 -59.54 16.55
C TYR A 27 -4.81 -59.44 16.58
N GLY A 28 -4.25 -58.65 17.51
CA GLY A 28 -2.80 -58.55 17.71
C GLY A 28 -2.07 -57.64 16.72
N GLU A 29 -2.78 -56.92 15.86
CA GLU A 29 -2.17 -55.92 14.97
C GLU A 29 -1.78 -54.66 15.76
N LYS A 30 -0.61 -54.09 15.46
CA LYS A 30 -0.16 -52.84 16.10
C LYS A 30 -1.07 -51.69 15.68
N VAL A 31 -1.64 -50.97 16.64
CA VAL A 31 -2.39 -49.74 16.37
C VAL A 31 -1.41 -48.58 16.34
N GLN A 32 -1.19 -48.02 15.14
CA GLN A 32 -0.48 -46.76 14.99
C GLN A 32 -1.44 -45.61 15.30
N ILE A 33 -1.43 -45.10 16.52
CA ILE A 33 -2.08 -43.81 16.82
C ILE A 33 -1.15 -42.75 16.25
N ASN A 34 -1.61 -41.99 15.26
CA ASN A 34 -0.84 -40.92 14.64
C ASN A 34 -1.43 -39.55 15.07
N PRO A 35 -1.28 -39.14 16.35
CA PRO A 35 -1.91 -37.93 16.86
C PRO A 35 -1.38 -36.64 16.20
N ASN A 36 -0.29 -36.77 15.42
CA ASN A 36 0.47 -35.66 14.85
C ASN A 36 0.34 -35.57 13.32
N SER A 37 -0.48 -36.42 12.69
CA SER A 37 -0.74 -36.30 11.24
C SER A 37 -1.71 -35.14 11.02
N LEU A 38 -1.20 -33.91 11.06
CA LEU A 38 -1.90 -32.72 10.60
C LEU A 38 -2.08 -32.86 9.09
N ALA A 39 -3.12 -33.58 8.69
CA ALA A 39 -3.41 -33.91 7.30
C ALA A 39 -4.02 -32.72 6.55
N THR A 40 -4.60 -31.76 7.27
CA THR A 40 -5.29 -30.61 6.69
C THR A 40 -5.00 -29.33 7.47
N ALA A 41 -4.93 -28.23 6.73
CA ALA A 41 -5.02 -26.87 7.21
C ALA A 41 -5.82 -26.08 6.16
N ASN A 42 -6.52 -25.02 6.58
CA ASN A 42 -7.28 -24.18 5.65
C ASN A 42 -7.13 -22.70 6.01
N ASN A 43 -7.69 -21.85 5.14
CA ASN A 43 -7.85 -20.42 5.39
C ASN A 43 -6.53 -19.69 5.70
N GLY A 44 -5.61 -19.69 4.74
CA GLY A 44 -4.31 -19.03 4.87
C GLY A 44 -3.22 -19.87 5.57
N LEU A 45 -3.56 -21.10 5.94
CA LEU A 45 -2.63 -22.10 6.47
C LEU A 45 -2.50 -23.29 5.52
N THR A 46 -1.30 -23.85 5.44
CA THR A 46 -0.98 -25.05 4.67
C THR A 46 -0.36 -26.10 5.59
N ALA A 47 -0.81 -27.36 5.47
CA ALA A 47 -0.21 -28.50 6.15
C ALA A 47 0.77 -29.20 5.19
N THR A 48 2.04 -29.34 5.57
CA THR A 48 3.07 -29.98 4.73
C THR A 48 4.13 -30.64 5.59
N ASN A 49 4.44 -31.91 5.28
CA ASN A 49 5.43 -32.72 6.00
C ASN A 49 5.23 -32.73 7.53
N GLY A 50 3.98 -32.76 7.98
CA GLY A 50 3.62 -32.74 9.40
C GLY A 50 3.68 -31.36 10.08
N ASN A 51 3.98 -30.28 9.34
CA ASN A 51 3.96 -28.91 9.85
C ASN A 51 2.71 -28.16 9.37
N VAL A 52 2.23 -27.20 10.18
CA VAL A 52 1.25 -26.19 9.76
C VAL A 52 1.96 -24.86 9.62
N GLN A 53 1.84 -24.24 8.45
CA GLN A 53 2.58 -23.04 8.07
C GLN A 53 1.63 -21.99 7.52
N LEU A 54 2.00 -20.71 7.65
CA LEU A 54 1.36 -19.64 6.88
C LEU A 54 1.62 -19.84 5.40
N GLY A 55 0.59 -19.67 4.58
CA GLY A 55 0.63 -19.90 3.15
C GLY A 55 -0.64 -20.62 2.69
N GLY A 56 -1.10 -20.29 1.48
CA GLY A 56 -2.38 -20.76 0.94
C GLY A 56 -3.45 -19.67 0.91
N SER A 57 -4.56 -19.94 0.21
CA SER A 57 -5.64 -18.96 0.04
C SER A 57 -6.49 -18.81 1.30
N LEU A 58 -6.93 -17.59 1.58
CA LEU A 58 -8.07 -17.37 2.47
C LEU A 58 -9.34 -17.82 1.74
N VAL A 59 -10.12 -18.69 2.39
CA VAL A 59 -11.37 -19.25 1.83
C VAL A 59 -12.61 -18.71 2.54
N GLN A 60 -12.39 -17.90 3.58
CA GLN A 60 -13.41 -17.19 4.34
C GLN A 60 -12.84 -15.85 4.86
N PRO A 61 -13.69 -14.85 5.16
CA PRO A 61 -13.24 -13.62 5.80
C PRO A 61 -12.47 -13.92 7.09
N THR A 62 -11.34 -13.24 7.29
CA THR A 62 -10.42 -13.51 8.41
C THR A 62 -9.96 -12.21 9.05
N THR A 63 -9.99 -12.18 10.38
CA THR A 63 -9.53 -11.05 11.20
C THR A 63 -8.51 -11.55 12.21
N LEU A 64 -7.32 -10.95 12.21
CA LEU A 64 -6.34 -11.12 13.29
C LEU A 64 -6.56 -10.02 14.33
N ALA A 65 -7.22 -10.34 15.43
CA ALA A 65 -7.40 -9.42 16.54
C ALA A 65 -6.09 -9.30 17.34
N THR A 66 -5.62 -8.07 17.53
CA THR A 66 -4.43 -7.75 18.33
C THR A 66 -4.81 -6.89 19.53
N SER A 67 -3.89 -6.75 20.48
CA SER A 67 -3.99 -5.81 21.59
C SER A 67 -2.67 -5.09 21.80
N THR A 68 -2.62 -4.17 22.76
CA THR A 68 -1.37 -3.48 23.15
C THR A 68 -0.31 -4.45 23.72
N THR A 69 -0.74 -5.58 24.29
CA THR A 69 0.16 -6.64 24.78
C THR A 69 0.43 -7.71 23.72
N ASN A 70 -0.61 -8.07 22.94
CA ASN A 70 -0.53 -9.11 21.91
C ASN A 70 -0.51 -8.44 20.53
N THR A 71 0.66 -7.96 20.12
CA THR A 71 0.85 -7.22 18.86
C THR A 71 1.20 -8.13 17.69
N LEU A 72 0.92 -7.69 16.45
CA LEU A 72 1.44 -8.31 15.23
C LEU A 72 2.69 -7.57 14.76
N ALA A 73 3.85 -8.23 14.82
CA ALA A 73 5.11 -7.68 14.34
C ALA A 73 5.68 -8.55 13.21
N LEU A 74 6.11 -7.91 12.12
CA LEU A 74 6.86 -8.54 11.03
C LEU A 74 8.31 -8.05 11.09
N SER A 75 9.24 -8.95 11.42
CA SER A 75 10.68 -8.64 11.50
C SER A 75 11.39 -8.95 10.19
N GLY A 76 12.47 -8.22 9.89
CA GLY A 76 13.32 -8.47 8.72
C GLY A 76 12.72 -8.02 7.38
N LEU A 77 11.77 -7.08 7.40
CA LEU A 77 11.24 -6.49 6.17
C LEU A 77 12.35 -5.76 5.39
N GLN A 78 12.39 -5.96 4.08
CA GLN A 78 13.30 -5.26 3.19
C GLN A 78 12.72 -3.91 2.76
N SER A 79 13.59 -2.93 2.51
CA SER A 79 13.17 -1.66 1.92
C SER A 79 12.77 -1.86 0.46
N SER A 80 11.71 -1.18 0.03
CA SER A 80 11.36 -1.10 -1.39
C SER A 80 12.47 -0.38 -2.17
N VAL A 81 12.70 -0.86 -3.40
CA VAL A 81 13.67 -0.28 -4.35
C VAL A 81 13.01 0.16 -5.66
N SER A 82 11.68 0.00 -5.76
CA SER A 82 10.90 0.23 -6.97
C SER A 82 9.79 1.24 -6.68
N GLU A 83 9.75 2.31 -7.46
CA GLU A 83 8.70 3.32 -7.38
C GLU A 83 7.30 2.79 -7.77
N ALA A 84 7.24 1.59 -8.36
CA ALA A 84 6.00 0.90 -8.70
C ALA A 84 5.43 0.05 -7.56
N ASP A 85 6.16 -0.09 -6.44
CA ASP A 85 5.65 -0.82 -5.29
C ASP A 85 4.44 -0.10 -4.69
N ASN A 86 3.56 -0.87 -4.07
CA ASN A 86 2.37 -0.32 -3.41
C ASN A 86 2.62 -0.17 -1.92
N LEU A 87 1.97 0.83 -1.34
CA LEU A 87 1.86 0.99 0.10
C LEU A 87 0.68 0.17 0.61
N ILE A 88 0.88 -0.51 1.76
CA ILE A 88 -0.22 -1.15 2.47
C ILE A 88 -0.93 -0.08 3.32
N VAL A 89 -2.25 -0.03 3.18
CA VAL A 89 -3.15 0.82 3.97
C VAL A 89 -4.26 -0.03 4.56
N ALA A 90 -4.98 0.50 5.55
CA ALA A 90 -6.16 -0.14 6.10
C ALA A 90 -7.41 0.67 5.76
N ASP A 91 -8.49 0.00 5.38
CA ASP A 91 -9.79 0.64 5.29
C ASP A 91 -10.24 1.09 6.70
N PRO A 92 -10.62 2.37 6.88
CA PRO A 92 -10.85 2.93 8.21
C PRO A 92 -12.10 2.37 8.90
N THR A 93 -13.05 1.82 8.15
CA THR A 93 -14.32 1.32 8.68
C THR A 93 -14.24 -0.17 8.98
N THR A 94 -13.62 -0.93 8.09
CA THR A 94 -13.61 -2.40 8.12
C THR A 94 -12.29 -2.98 8.65
N GLY A 95 -11.21 -2.20 8.66
CA GLY A 95 -9.87 -2.66 9.02
C GLY A 95 -9.22 -3.57 7.97
N VAL A 96 -9.88 -3.80 6.83
CA VAL A 96 -9.34 -4.64 5.74
C VAL A 96 -8.12 -3.96 5.13
N LEU A 97 -7.02 -4.69 5.04
CA LEU A 97 -5.82 -4.21 4.37
C LEU A 97 -6.05 -4.06 2.87
N ARG A 98 -5.64 -2.92 2.32
CA ARG A 98 -5.67 -2.58 0.89
C ARG A 98 -4.30 -2.09 0.45
N THR A 99 -4.14 -1.93 -0.84
CA THR A 99 -2.96 -1.30 -1.44
C THR A 99 -3.32 0.05 -2.04
N THR A 100 -2.36 0.97 -2.03
CA THR A 100 -2.39 2.20 -2.84
C THR A 100 -1.04 2.39 -3.53
N SER A 101 -1.04 3.04 -4.69
CA SER A 101 0.21 3.36 -5.40
C SER A 101 1.11 4.22 -4.51
N ASN A 102 2.41 3.92 -4.46
CA ASN A 102 3.39 4.75 -3.75
C ASN A 102 3.39 6.22 -4.25
N SER A 103 3.06 6.43 -5.53
CA SER A 103 2.91 7.76 -6.12
C SER A 103 1.86 8.65 -5.44
N SER A 104 0.92 8.07 -4.69
CA SER A 104 -0.09 8.82 -3.93
C SER A 104 0.48 9.52 -2.69
N VAL A 105 1.65 9.11 -2.21
CA VAL A 105 2.29 9.62 -0.99
C VAL A 105 3.64 10.26 -1.27
N THR A 106 4.35 9.82 -2.32
CA THR A 106 5.58 10.51 -2.76
C THR A 106 5.21 11.85 -3.39
N GLY A 107 5.38 12.94 -2.65
CA GLY A 107 5.19 14.33 -3.11
C GLY A 107 6.17 14.79 -4.19
N MET A 108 6.61 13.90 -5.09
CA MET A 108 7.38 14.25 -6.27
C MET A 108 6.57 15.21 -7.12
N ARG A 109 7.07 16.44 -7.26
CA ARG A 109 6.39 17.46 -8.05
C ARG A 109 6.73 17.25 -9.53
N ASN A 110 5.73 16.88 -10.31
CA ASN A 110 5.86 16.84 -11.76
C ASN A 110 6.13 18.26 -12.29
N ILE A 111 7.09 18.37 -13.20
CA ILE A 111 7.49 19.62 -13.85
C ILE A 111 7.19 19.51 -15.34
N ILE A 112 6.32 20.38 -15.83
CA ILE A 112 5.97 20.47 -17.25
C ILE A 112 6.38 21.82 -17.80
N ARG A 113 6.69 21.86 -19.11
CA ARG A 113 6.97 23.09 -19.84
C ARG A 113 5.96 23.29 -20.97
N LYS A 114 5.44 24.52 -21.11
CA LYS A 114 4.40 24.87 -22.08
C LYS A 114 4.77 26.12 -22.87
N THR A 115 4.55 26.06 -24.17
CA THR A 115 4.83 27.14 -25.14
C THR A 115 3.56 27.67 -25.82
N SER A 116 2.40 27.26 -25.32
CA SER A 116 1.06 27.57 -25.85
C SER A 116 0.05 27.47 -24.71
N ASN A 117 -1.18 27.92 -24.97
CA ASN A 117 -2.28 27.83 -24.01
C ASN A 117 -2.42 26.41 -23.46
N TYR A 118 -2.68 26.29 -22.17
CA TYR A 118 -2.76 24.99 -21.48
C TYR A 118 -3.67 25.06 -20.25
N THR A 119 -4.51 24.05 -20.07
CA THR A 119 -5.29 23.87 -18.84
C THR A 119 -4.58 22.88 -17.94
N ILE A 120 -4.31 23.28 -16.69
CA ILE A 120 -3.62 22.46 -15.69
C ILE A 120 -4.44 21.18 -15.41
N THR A 121 -3.76 20.04 -15.29
CA THR A 121 -4.35 18.78 -14.84
C THR A 121 -4.06 18.56 -13.36
N PRO A 122 -5.02 18.81 -12.43
CA PRO A 122 -4.72 18.92 -11.00
C PRO A 122 -4.14 17.65 -10.35
N ALA A 123 -4.48 16.49 -10.92
CA ALA A 123 -4.03 15.18 -10.45
C ALA A 123 -2.55 14.91 -10.72
N THR A 124 -1.96 15.54 -11.73
CA THR A 124 -0.61 15.21 -12.21
C THR A 124 0.34 16.40 -12.25
N ASP A 125 -0.16 17.62 -12.44
CA ASP A 125 0.68 18.78 -12.67
C ASP A 125 0.99 19.49 -11.36
N ASN A 126 2.26 19.81 -11.08
CA ASN A 126 2.63 20.55 -9.88
C ASN A 126 3.34 21.86 -10.22
N VAL A 127 4.30 21.80 -11.14
CA VAL A 127 5.11 22.95 -11.57
C VAL A 127 4.93 23.14 -13.07
N ILE A 128 4.50 24.33 -13.47
CA ILE A 128 4.27 24.72 -14.86
C ILE A 128 5.28 25.79 -15.23
N LEU A 129 6.20 25.46 -16.13
CA LEU A 129 7.15 26.38 -16.72
C LEU A 129 6.56 26.92 -18.03
N VAL A 130 6.31 28.22 -18.08
CA VAL A 130 5.67 28.88 -19.22
C VAL A 130 6.70 29.62 -20.04
N ASP A 131 6.70 29.38 -21.35
CA ASP A 131 7.54 30.09 -22.31
C ASP A 131 6.69 30.74 -23.39
N ALA A 132 6.60 32.06 -23.30
CA ALA A 132 5.88 32.90 -24.25
C ALA A 132 6.81 33.52 -25.30
N ALA A 133 7.93 32.88 -25.67
CA ALA A 133 8.85 33.44 -26.66
C ALA A 133 8.17 33.76 -28.01
N SER A 134 7.24 32.91 -28.45
CA SER A 134 6.61 33.02 -29.78
C SER A 134 5.26 33.71 -29.79
N ASN A 135 4.43 33.54 -28.75
CA ASN A 135 3.07 34.08 -28.68
C ASN A 135 2.67 34.33 -27.21
N ASN A 136 1.56 35.03 -27.01
CA ASN A 136 0.88 35.09 -25.72
C ASN A 136 0.47 33.67 -25.27
N VAL A 137 0.60 33.39 -23.98
CA VAL A 137 0.27 32.08 -23.38
C VAL A 137 -0.68 32.25 -22.20
N ILE A 138 -1.79 31.52 -22.23
CA ILE A 138 -2.76 31.45 -21.14
C ILE A 138 -2.64 30.08 -20.46
N ILE A 139 -2.34 30.09 -19.16
CA ILE A 139 -2.43 28.91 -18.30
C ILE A 139 -3.75 28.96 -17.55
N THR A 140 -4.65 28.04 -17.85
CA THR A 140 -5.95 27.95 -17.18
C THR A 140 -5.88 27.00 -16.00
N VAL A 141 -6.17 27.52 -14.81
CA VAL A 141 -6.47 26.72 -13.63
C VAL A 141 -7.91 26.22 -13.76
N PRO A 142 -8.19 24.90 -13.77
CA PRO A 142 -9.55 24.40 -13.97
C PRO A 142 -10.44 24.65 -12.74
N SER A 143 -11.76 24.51 -12.90
CA SER A 143 -12.73 24.49 -11.80
C SER A 143 -12.78 23.12 -11.11
N GLY A 144 -13.33 23.05 -9.90
CA GLY A 144 -13.52 21.80 -9.15
C GLY A 144 -12.22 21.23 -8.58
N VAL A 145 -11.20 22.06 -8.40
CA VAL A 145 -9.94 21.64 -7.77
C VAL A 145 -10.14 21.51 -6.26
N VAL A 146 -9.62 20.44 -5.67
CA VAL A 146 -9.70 20.19 -4.22
C VAL A 146 -9.03 21.31 -3.43
N THR A 147 -9.70 21.77 -2.37
CA THR A 147 -9.16 22.76 -1.42
C THR A 147 -7.79 22.34 -0.88
N GLY A 148 -6.87 23.30 -0.81
CA GLY A 148 -5.49 23.08 -0.36
C GLY A 148 -4.53 22.64 -1.48
N ARG A 149 -5.01 22.39 -2.70
CA ARG A 149 -4.12 22.10 -3.83
C ARG A 149 -3.29 23.33 -4.19
N GLU A 150 -1.97 23.14 -4.24
CA GLU A 150 -1.00 24.16 -4.66
C GLU A 150 -0.47 23.92 -6.09
N PHE A 151 -0.35 24.99 -6.88
CA PHE A 151 0.41 24.99 -8.13
C PHE A 151 1.53 26.02 -8.10
N THR A 152 2.67 25.68 -8.70
CA THR A 152 3.75 26.61 -8.99
C THR A 152 3.76 26.92 -10.48
N ILE A 153 3.59 28.19 -10.86
CA ILE A 153 3.58 28.62 -12.26
C ILE A 153 4.70 29.64 -12.42
N LYS A 154 5.66 29.35 -13.29
CA LYS A 154 6.83 30.21 -13.53
C LYS A 154 6.91 30.58 -14.99
N ARG A 155 6.97 31.88 -15.29
CA ARG A 155 7.42 32.34 -16.60
C ARG A 155 8.94 32.16 -16.69
N VAL A 156 9.41 31.54 -17.77
CA VAL A 156 10.84 31.24 -17.95
C VAL A 156 11.50 31.99 -19.09
N ASP A 157 10.75 32.72 -19.90
CA ASP A 157 11.28 33.59 -20.96
C ASP A 157 11.36 35.07 -20.51
N THR A 158 11.75 35.95 -21.42
CA THR A 158 11.81 37.42 -21.25
C THR A 158 11.17 38.16 -22.43
N SER A 159 10.29 37.51 -23.18
CA SER A 159 9.66 38.12 -24.36
C SER A 159 8.71 39.27 -23.95
N THR A 160 8.21 40.01 -24.93
CA THR A 160 7.17 41.02 -24.71
C THR A 160 5.76 40.43 -24.71
N ASN A 161 5.62 39.15 -25.02
CA ASN A 161 4.32 38.49 -25.04
C ASN A 161 3.80 38.31 -23.61
N ASP A 162 2.48 38.24 -23.49
CA ASP A 162 1.82 38.07 -22.21
C ASP A 162 1.81 36.61 -21.77
N VAL A 163 2.04 36.40 -20.47
CA VAL A 163 1.67 35.15 -19.80
C VAL A 163 0.58 35.47 -18.80
N THR A 164 -0.55 34.79 -18.95
CA THR A 164 -1.72 34.99 -18.10
C THR A 164 -2.09 33.69 -17.40
N ILE A 165 -2.31 33.74 -16.09
CA ILE A 165 -2.97 32.67 -15.35
C ILE A 165 -4.45 33.02 -15.27
N ALA A 166 -5.30 32.20 -15.88
CA ALA A 166 -6.75 32.36 -15.84
C ALA A 166 -7.37 31.35 -14.87
N PHE A 167 -8.43 31.74 -14.17
CA PHE A 167 -9.13 30.88 -13.21
C PHE A 167 -10.47 30.44 -13.77
N GLY A 168 -10.65 29.12 -13.91
CA GLY A 168 -11.88 28.50 -14.39
C GLY A 168 -12.96 28.44 -13.32
N GLY A 169 -14.22 28.28 -13.75
CA GLY A 169 -15.39 28.21 -12.89
C GLY A 169 -16.16 29.53 -12.83
N ALA A 170 -17.44 29.47 -12.47
CA ALA A 170 -18.31 30.66 -12.40
C ALA A 170 -17.90 31.63 -11.28
N SER A 171 -17.17 31.14 -10.28
CA SER A 171 -16.62 31.91 -9.16
C SER A 171 -15.09 31.95 -9.18
N GLY A 172 -14.48 31.67 -10.34
CA GLY A 172 -13.02 31.61 -10.51
C GLY A 172 -12.38 32.97 -10.23
N THR A 173 -11.85 33.15 -9.01
CA THR A 173 -11.09 34.33 -8.62
C THR A 173 -9.83 33.94 -7.86
N VAL A 174 -8.87 34.85 -7.84
CA VAL A 174 -7.69 34.82 -6.99
C VAL A 174 -7.62 36.11 -6.19
N ASP A 175 -7.08 36.04 -4.98
CA ASP A 175 -6.92 37.20 -4.10
C ASP A 175 -8.25 38.00 -4.04
N GLU A 176 -9.30 37.25 -3.69
CA GLU A 176 -10.70 37.66 -3.54
C GLU A 176 -11.43 38.03 -4.84
N THR A 177 -10.93 39.00 -5.61
CA THR A 177 -11.66 39.63 -6.73
C THR A 177 -11.03 39.44 -8.09
N ASP A 178 -9.73 39.18 -8.17
CA ASP A 178 -9.03 39.14 -9.46
C ASP A 178 -9.43 37.90 -10.24
N THR A 179 -9.66 38.06 -11.55
CA THR A 179 -10.07 36.94 -12.42
C THR A 179 -8.89 36.34 -13.20
N PHE A 180 -7.72 36.96 -13.11
CA PHE A 180 -6.48 36.50 -13.73
C PHE A 180 -5.25 37.07 -13.03
N ILE A 181 -4.09 36.44 -13.25
CA ILE A 181 -2.78 36.98 -12.89
C ILE A 181 -1.99 37.21 -14.18
N SER A 182 -1.44 38.42 -14.36
CA SER A 182 -0.40 38.67 -15.37
C SER A 182 0.97 38.29 -14.79
N VAL A 183 1.67 37.37 -15.45
CA VAL A 183 2.96 36.85 -15.00
C VAL A 183 4.11 37.60 -15.68
N GLY A 184 4.81 38.40 -14.88
CA GLY A 184 5.98 39.15 -15.33
C GLY A 184 7.16 38.26 -15.75
N ASN A 185 8.11 38.85 -16.46
CA ASN A 185 9.32 38.17 -16.94
C ASN A 185 10.09 37.50 -15.79
N LYS A 186 10.39 36.21 -15.96
CA LYS A 186 11.08 35.37 -14.96
C LYS A 186 10.41 35.25 -13.59
N VAL A 187 9.16 35.73 -13.44
CA VAL A 187 8.41 35.69 -12.18
C VAL A 187 7.77 34.32 -11.98
N THR A 188 7.76 33.87 -10.74
CA THR A 188 7.07 32.69 -10.25
C THR A 188 5.91 33.07 -9.35
N TYR A 189 4.75 32.48 -9.59
CA TYR A 189 3.61 32.51 -8.70
C TYR A 189 3.39 31.13 -8.09
N ARG A 190 3.07 31.12 -6.81
CA ARG A 190 2.56 29.94 -6.13
C ARG A 190 1.17 30.26 -5.64
N ILE A 191 0.21 29.47 -6.09
CA ILE A 191 -1.21 29.67 -5.81
C ILE A 191 -1.77 28.45 -5.10
N ILE A 192 -2.70 28.67 -4.18
CA ILE A 192 -3.40 27.62 -3.43
C ILE A 192 -4.91 27.78 -3.57
N ASN A 193 -5.62 26.67 -3.73
CA ASN A 193 -7.08 26.68 -3.74
C ASN A 193 -7.61 26.85 -2.31
N SER A 194 -8.41 27.89 -2.06
CA SER A 194 -9.08 28.14 -0.78
C SER A 194 -10.52 27.59 -0.74
N GLY A 195 -10.99 26.99 -1.83
CA GLY A 195 -12.29 26.33 -1.98
C GLY A 195 -13.25 27.06 -2.92
N ASN A 196 -14.21 26.34 -3.50
CA ASN A 196 -15.23 26.88 -4.42
C ASN A 196 -14.65 27.73 -5.57
N ASP A 197 -13.61 27.21 -6.22
CA ASP A 197 -12.87 27.89 -7.30
C ASP A 197 -12.20 29.22 -6.90
N LYS A 198 -12.06 29.50 -5.61
CA LYS A 198 -11.30 30.64 -5.09
C LYS A 198 -9.86 30.25 -4.83
N TRP A 199 -8.95 31.17 -5.15
CA TRP A 199 -7.51 30.98 -5.06
C TRP A 199 -6.86 32.10 -4.26
N GLN A 200 -5.64 31.81 -3.78
CA GLN A 200 -4.80 32.78 -3.07
C GLN A 200 -3.37 32.70 -3.61
N THR A 201 -2.76 33.84 -3.83
CA THR A 201 -1.33 33.95 -4.08
C THR A 201 -0.59 33.85 -2.75
N ILE A 202 0.11 32.73 -2.53
CA ILE A 202 0.86 32.51 -1.28
C ILE A 202 2.33 32.90 -1.36
N SER A 203 2.85 33.07 -2.57
CA SER A 203 4.19 33.64 -2.78
C SER A 203 4.38 34.09 -4.22
N ARG A 204 5.13 35.18 -4.38
CA ARG A 204 5.62 35.71 -5.65
C ARG A 204 7.12 35.99 -5.51
N PHE A 205 7.92 35.50 -6.44
CA PHE A 205 9.38 35.71 -6.46
C PHE A 205 9.95 35.61 -7.88
#